data_AF-A0A355E5C0-F1
#
_entry.id   AF-A0A355E5C0-F1
#
_cell.length_a   1.000
_cell.length_b   1.000
_cell.length_c   1.000
_cell.angle_alpha   90.00
_cell.angle_beta   90.00
_cell.angle_gamma   90.00
#
_symmetry.space_group_name_H-M   'P 1'
#
loop_
_entity.id
_entity.type
_entity.pdbx_description
1 polymer ?
#
loop_
_entity_poly.entity_id
_entity_poly.type
_entity_poly.pdbx_seq_one_letter_code
_entity_poly.pdbx_strand_id
1 'polypeptide(L)' 'RCLGCGACVRACARHALSLRSRGRRPGVPRNAVTKFVRIAWEKGRLWPLLKAGLRSRLRGAP' A
#
# COMPACT_ATOMS: atom_id res chain seq x y z
N ARG A 1 -5.14 8.50 16.49
CA ARG A 1 -5.62 8.11 15.15
C ARG A 1 -5.89 6.60 15.14
N CYS A 2 -7.12 6.14 14.87
CA CYS A 2 -7.49 4.72 14.86
C CYS A 2 -7.05 4.02 13.55
N LEU A 3 -6.47 2.82 13.64
CA LEU A 3 -6.07 2.00 12.48
C LEU A 3 -7.15 0.97 12.07
N GLY A 4 -8.06 0.63 12.99
CA GLY A 4 -9.03 -0.44 12.78
C GLY A 4 -8.46 -1.86 12.93
N CYS A 5 -7.38 -2.04 13.69
CA CYS A 5 -6.76 -3.36 13.94
C CYS A 5 -7.54 -4.25 14.94
N GLY A 6 -8.49 -3.67 15.69
CA GLY A 6 -9.34 -4.40 16.64
C GLY A 6 -8.71 -4.76 17.98
N ALA A 7 -7.49 -4.32 18.27
CA ALA A 7 -6.87 -4.53 19.58
C ALA A 7 -7.72 -3.97 20.74
N CYS A 8 -8.28 -2.78 20.57
CA CYS A 8 -9.16 -2.15 21.57
C CYS A 8 -10.48 -2.89 21.79
N VAL A 9 -11.02 -3.58 20.78
CA VAL A 9 -12.25 -4.37 20.92
C VAL A 9 -12.02 -5.57 21.84
N ARG A 10 -10.89 -6.27 21.68
CA ARG A 10 -10.53 -7.41 22.55
C ARG A 10 -10.24 -7.00 23.99
N ALA A 11 -9.64 -5.84 24.20
CA ALA A 11 -9.30 -5.35 25.53
C ALA A 11 -10.50 -4.75 26.30
N CYS A 12 -11.64 -4.54 25.65
CA CYS A 12 -12.78 -3.85 26.27
C CYS A 12 -13.57 -4.78 27.19
N ALA A 13 -13.30 -4.73 28.50
CA ALA A 13 -14.03 -5.50 29.52
C ALA A 13 -15.53 -5.22 29.56
N ARG A 14 -15.95 -4.01 29.17
CA ARG A 14 -17.37 -3.61 29.14
C ARG A 14 -18.08 -3.97 27.84
N HIS A 15 -17.37 -4.57 26.88
CA HIS A 15 -17.90 -4.91 25.55
C HIS A 15 -18.57 -3.74 24.80
N ALA A 16 -18.12 -2.50 25.06
CA ALA A 16 -18.72 -1.29 24.51
C ALA A 16 -18.26 -0.97 23.07
N LEU A 17 -17.29 -1.70 22.53
CA LEU A 17 -16.70 -1.46 21.20
C LEU A 17 -17.03 -2.59 20.23
N SER A 18 -17.30 -2.25 18.96
CA SER A 18 -17.48 -3.21 17.88
C SER A 18 -16.79 -2.74 16.60
N LEU A 19 -16.33 -3.69 15.78
CA LEU A 19 -15.83 -3.40 14.43
C LEU A 19 -16.98 -3.49 13.43
N ARG A 20 -17.07 -2.49 12.55
CA ARG A 20 -17.98 -2.51 11.40
C ARG A 20 -17.18 -2.55 10.11
N SER A 21 -17.68 -3.36 9.17
CA SER A 21 -17.17 -3.37 7.81
C SER A 21 -17.32 -1.98 7.19
N ARG A 22 -16.32 -1.54 6.42
CA ARG A 22 -16.45 -0.31 5.64
C ARG A 22 -17.27 -0.58 4.40
N GLY A 23 -18.20 0.31 4.05
CA GLY A 23 -19.01 0.20 2.83
C GLY A 23 -18.16 0.17 1.55
N ARG A 24 -17.00 0.83 1.54
CA ARG A 24 -16.04 0.77 0.43
C ARG A 24 -14.62 0.55 0.95
N ARG A 25 -13.98 -0.51 0.46
CA ARG A 25 -12.55 -0.75 0.70
C ARG A 25 -11.71 0.11 -0.26
N PRO A 26 -10.61 0.70 0.19
CA PRO A 26 -9.69 1.40 -0.70
C PRO A 26 -9.10 0.40 -1.71
N GLY A 27 -8.86 0.87 -2.93
CA GLY A 27 -8.23 0.06 -3.98
C GLY A 27 -6.79 -0.24 -3.63
N VAL A 28 -6.50 -1.49 -3.27
CA VAL A 28 -5.12 -1.97 -3.05
C VAL A 28 -4.46 -2.32 -4.39
N PRO A 29 -3.14 -2.11 -4.52
CA PRO A 29 -2.41 -2.52 -5.72
C PRO A 29 -2.49 -4.05 -5.90
N ARG A 30 -2.71 -4.49 -7.14
CA ARG A 30 -2.93 -5.90 -7.47
C ARG A 30 -1.66 -6.75 -7.44
N ASN A 31 -0.50 -6.13 -7.59
CA ASN A 31 0.79 -6.82 -7.60
C ASN A 31 1.92 -5.88 -7.13
N ALA A 32 3.12 -6.45 -6.96
CA ALA A 32 4.28 -5.70 -6.50
C ALA A 32 4.62 -4.52 -7.45
N VAL A 33 4.55 -4.72 -8.76
CA VAL A 33 4.86 -3.67 -9.74
C VAL A 33 3.94 -2.47 -9.59
N THR A 34 2.61 -2.69 -9.60
CA THR A 34 1.62 -1.62 -9.41
C THR A 34 1.77 -0.93 -8.06
N LYS A 35 2.13 -1.67 -7.00
CA LYS A 35 2.45 -1.11 -5.69
C LYS A 35 3.64 -0.15 -5.76
N PHE A 36 4.77 -0.57 -6.34
CA PHE A 36 5.96 0.27 -6.42
C PHE A 36 5.79 1.48 -7.34
N VAL A 37 5.07 1.32 -8.46
CA VAL A 37 4.71 2.43 -9.35
C VAL A 37 3.87 3.47 -8.60
N ARG A 38 2.83 3.05 -7.86
CA ARG A 38 2.02 3.98 -7.06
C ARG A 38 2.83 4.68 -5.97
N ILE A 39 3.69 3.97 -5.24
CA ILE A 39 4.58 4.57 -4.24
C ILE A 39 5.51 5.61 -4.87
N ALA A 40 6.10 5.29 -6.03
CA ALA A 40 6.99 6.20 -6.74
C ALA A 40 6.24 7.44 -7.25
N TRP A 41 5.00 7.28 -7.71
CA TRP A 41 4.13 8.39 -8.08
C TRP A 41 3.84 9.31 -6.87
N GLU A 42 3.31 8.76 -5.78
CA GLU A 42 2.94 9.51 -4.58
C GLU A 42 4.14 10.24 -3.94
N LYS A 43 5.35 9.66 -4.05
CA LYS A 43 6.58 10.26 -3.52
C LYS A 43 7.35 11.13 -4.52
N GLY A 44 6.82 11.35 -5.74
CA GLY A 44 7.51 12.14 -6.78
C GLY A 44 8.79 11.48 -7.32
N ARG A 45 8.96 10.17 -7.14
CA ARG A 45 10.13 9.38 -7.56
C ARG A 45 9.87 8.51 -8.79
N LEU A 46 8.86 8.84 -9.59
CA LEU A 46 8.51 8.08 -10.80
C LEU A 46 9.66 8.08 -11.82
N TRP A 47 10.27 9.24 -12.07
CA TRP A 47 11.35 9.38 -13.04
C TRP A 47 12.60 8.54 -12.71
N PRO A 48 13.13 8.55 -11.47
CA PRO A 48 14.17 7.61 -11.05
C PRO A 48 13.82 6.14 -11.27
N LEU A 49 12.57 5.74 -11.00
CA LEU A 49 12.11 4.36 -11.17
C LEU A 49 12.13 3.94 -12.64
N LEU A 50 11.64 4.80 -13.54
CA LEU A 50 11.69 4.56 -14.99
C LEU A 50 13.14 4.47 -15.50
N LYS A 51 14.02 5.38 -15.08
CA LYS A 51 15.44 5.35 -15.45
C LYS A 51 16.14 4.06 -14.99
N ALA A 52 15.84 3.58 -13.78
CA ALA A 52 16.40 2.34 -13.27
C ALA A 52 15.95 1.13 -14.12
N GLY A 53 14.67 1.08 -14.50
CA GLY A 53 14.12 0.04 -15.38
C GLY A 53 14.70 0.09 -16.81
N LEU A 54 14.87 1.29 -17.36
CA LEU A 54 15.51 1.46 -18.67
C LEU A 54 16.97 0.99 -18.62
N ARG A 55 17.71 1.37 -17.56
CA ARG A 55 19.11 0.95 -17.38
C ARG A 55 19.24 -0.56 -17.19
N SER A 56 18.34 -1.21 -16.44
CA SER A 56 18.37 -2.68 -16.32
C SER A 56 18.10 -3.36 -17.65
N ARG A 57 17.23 -2.79 -18.50
CA ARG A 57 16.97 -3.30 -19.85
C ARG A 57 18.18 -3.13 -20.78
N LEU A 58 18.87 -2.00 -20.70
CA LEU A 58 20.08 -1.74 -21.50
C LEU A 58 21.28 -2.61 -21.09
N ARG A 59 21.42 -2.95 -19.80
CA ARG A 59 22.49 -3.86 -19.32
C ARG A 59 22.29 -5.33 -19.68
N GLY A 60 21.08 -5.71 -20.06
CA GLY A 60 20.74 -7.05 -20.53
C GLY A 60 20.51 -7.11 -22.04
N ALA A 61 20.78 -6.03 -22.78
CA ALA A 61 20.84 -6.07 -24.23
C ALA A 61 22.16 -6.76 -24.64
N PRO A 62 22.14 -7.66 -25.65
CA PRO A 62 23.34 -8.36 -26.12
C PRO A 62 24.42 -7.40 -26.60
#